data_AF-T1C5G8-F1
#
_entry.id   AF-T1C5G8-F1
#
_cell.length_a   1.000
_cell.length_b   1.000
_cell.length_c   1.000
_cell.angle_alpha   90.00
_cell.angle_beta   90.00
_cell.angle_gamma   90.00
#
_symmetry.space_group_name_H-M   'P 1'
#
loop_
_entity.id
_entity.type
_entity.pdbx_description
1 polymer ?
#
loop_
_entity_poly.entity_id
_entity_poly.type
_entity_poly.pdbx_seq_one_letter_code
_entity_poly.pdbx_strand_id
1 'polypeptide(L)'
;MQWPLREDGAPSFKLEHLARANGCEPRQAHDALSDVESLLCLARKLKTAQPRLWDWYYGLRRKQQALALLDCAHMTPVLHVSQRYPASRGCLAVVTPI
;
A
#
# COMPACT_ATOMS: atom_id res chain seq x y z
N MET A 1 3.03 -0.28 -12.45
CA MET A 1 3.38 0.60 -11.31
C MET A 1 4.89 0.59 -11.18
N GLN A 2 5.53 1.72 -10.92
CA GLN A 2 6.97 1.79 -10.64
C GLN A 2 7.17 2.03 -9.14
N TRP A 3 8.09 1.29 -8.53
CA TRP A 3 8.42 1.39 -7.11
C TRP A 3 9.81 2.04 -6.96
N PRO A 4 9.89 3.32 -6.57
CA PRO A 4 11.17 4.01 -6.43
C PRO A 4 11.95 3.43 -5.26
N LEU A 5 13.26 3.32 -5.43
CA LEU A 5 14.18 2.89 -4.37
C LEU A 5 14.82 4.11 -3.70
N ARG A 6 15.15 3.96 -2.43
CA ARG A 6 15.98 4.91 -1.67
C ARG A 6 17.46 4.62 -1.91
N GLU A 7 18.33 5.48 -1.39
CA GLU A 7 19.78 5.30 -1.43
C GLU A 7 20.25 3.99 -0.77
N ASP A 8 19.53 3.51 0.24
CA ASP A 8 19.79 2.23 0.93
C ASP A 8 19.25 1.01 0.16
N GLY A 9 18.70 1.21 -1.05
CA GLY A 9 18.11 0.15 -1.87
C GLY A 9 16.70 -0.29 -1.42
N ALA A 10 16.18 0.22 -0.30
CA ALA A 10 14.83 -0.11 0.14
C ALA A 10 13.78 0.67 -0.66
N PRO A 11 12.56 0.12 -0.86
CA PRO A 11 11.48 0.83 -1.51
C PRO A 11 11.08 2.09 -0.73
N SER A 12 10.80 3.17 -1.46
CA SER A 12 10.24 4.40 -0.91
C SER A 12 8.73 4.44 -1.13
N PHE A 13 7.98 4.67 -0.04
CA PHE A 13 6.53 4.82 -0.07
C PHE A 13 6.08 6.28 0.11
N LYS A 14 7.01 7.25 0.02
CA LYS A 14 6.65 8.68 0.04
C LYS A 14 5.81 9.02 -1.19
N LEU A 15 4.74 9.79 -0.99
CA LEU A 15 3.82 10.18 -2.06
C LEU A 15 4.57 10.85 -3.22
N GLU A 16 5.43 11.83 -2.92
CA GLU A 16 6.24 12.56 -3.91
C GLU A 16 7.10 11.61 -4.77
N HIS A 17 7.77 10.64 -4.14
CA HIS A 17 8.63 9.69 -4.85
C HIS A 17 7.81 8.77 -5.76
N LEU A 18 6.68 8.25 -5.25
CA LEU A 18 5.77 7.41 -6.00
C LEU A 18 5.13 8.17 -7.16
N ALA A 19 4.70 9.42 -6.92
CA ALA A 19 4.11 10.30 -7.90
C ALA A 19 5.09 10.56 -9.06
N ARG A 20 6.33 10.98 -8.75
CA ARG A 20 7.40 11.19 -9.74
C ARG A 20 7.67 9.94 -10.57
N ALA A 21 7.90 8.79 -9.91
CA ALA A 21 8.22 7.54 -10.60
C ALA A 21 7.07 7.02 -11.48
N ASN A 22 5.84 7.45 -11.24
CA ASN A 22 4.66 7.01 -11.97
C ASN A 22 4.04 8.10 -12.86
N GLY A 23 4.68 9.25 -13.06
CA GLY A 23 4.11 10.33 -13.87
C GLY A 23 2.80 10.89 -13.32
N CYS A 24 2.64 10.82 -11.99
CA CYS A 24 1.53 11.41 -11.23
C CYS A 24 2.00 12.67 -10.47
N GLU A 25 3.11 13.27 -10.88
CA GLU A 25 3.61 14.50 -10.27
C GLU A 25 2.65 15.66 -10.61
N PRO A 26 2.28 16.46 -9.61
CA PRO A 26 1.34 17.56 -9.80
C PRO A 26 2.03 18.75 -10.45
N ARG A 27 1.28 19.52 -11.25
CA ARG A 27 1.80 20.69 -11.99
C ARG A 27 2.16 21.88 -11.10
N GLN A 28 1.54 22.00 -9.93
CA GLN A 28 1.90 22.97 -8.89
C GLN A 28 2.25 22.22 -7.61
N ALA A 29 3.48 22.39 -7.15
CA ALA A 29 3.95 21.79 -5.92
C ALA A 29 3.43 22.58 -4.69
N HIS A 30 3.04 21.85 -3.63
CA HIS A 30 2.76 22.34 -2.28
C HIS A 30 1.36 22.93 -1.97
N ASP A 31 0.30 22.36 -2.53
CA ASP A 31 -1.08 22.56 -2.03
C ASP A 31 -1.70 21.21 -1.64
N ALA A 32 -2.57 21.19 -0.63
CA ALA A 32 -3.32 20.00 -0.22
C ALA A 32 -4.10 19.38 -1.40
N LEU A 33 -4.55 20.20 -2.35
CA LEU A 33 -5.20 19.73 -3.57
C LEU A 33 -4.25 18.90 -4.46
N SER A 34 -3.00 19.34 -4.57
CA SER A 34 -1.96 18.73 -5.39
C SER A 34 -1.59 17.32 -4.88
N ASP A 35 -1.60 17.12 -3.56
CA ASP A 35 -1.46 15.79 -2.95
C ASP A 35 -2.65 14.88 -3.25
N VAL A 36 -3.87 15.42 -3.23
CA VAL A 36 -5.09 14.67 -3.57
C VAL A 36 -5.08 14.23 -5.04
N GLU A 37 -4.68 15.10 -5.95
CA GLU A 37 -4.55 14.78 -7.38
C GLU A 37 -3.51 13.68 -7.62
N SER A 38 -2.35 13.79 -6.97
CA SER A 38 -1.27 12.80 -7.03
C SER A 38 -1.74 11.44 -6.50
N LEU A 39 -2.43 11.44 -5.35
CA LEU A 39 -3.00 10.23 -4.75
C LEU A 39 -4.07 9.61 -5.64
N LEU A 40 -4.96 10.40 -6.24
CA LEU A 40 -6.02 9.93 -7.12
C LEU A 40 -5.43 9.29 -8.40
N CYS A 41 -4.39 9.90 -8.97
CA CYS A 41 -3.66 9.35 -10.10
C CYS A 41 -3.03 7.99 -9.74
N LEU A 42 -2.31 7.90 -8.61
CA LEU A 42 -1.71 6.66 -8.14
C LEU A 42 -2.76 5.58 -7.87
N ALA A 43 -3.87 5.93 -7.22
CA ALA A 43 -4.98 5.02 -6.96
C ALA A 43 -5.56 4.43 -8.24
N ARG A 44 -5.80 5.26 -9.27
CA ARG A 44 -6.29 4.81 -10.59
C ARG A 44 -5.28 3.89 -11.27
N LYS A 45 -3.98 4.22 -11.22
CA LYS A 45 -2.93 3.35 -11.78
C LYS A 45 -2.84 2.02 -11.05
N LEU A 46 -2.93 2.00 -9.71
CA LEU A 46 -2.90 0.79 -8.92
C LEU A 46 -4.12 -0.10 -9.22
N LYS A 47 -5.32 0.48 -9.25
CA LYS A 47 -6.55 -0.24 -9.61
C LYS A 47 -6.46 -0.86 -11.01
N THR A 48 -5.88 -0.15 -11.98
CA THR A 48 -5.70 -0.65 -13.34
C THR A 48 -4.65 -1.77 -13.41
N ALA A 49 -3.54 -1.61 -12.69
CA ALA A 49 -2.45 -2.58 -12.70
C ALA A 49 -2.76 -3.86 -11.90
N GLN A 50 -3.52 -3.75 -10.82
CA GLN A 50 -3.81 -4.83 -9.87
C GLN A 50 -5.27 -4.79 -9.38
N PRO A 51 -6.27 -5.02 -10.26
CA PRO A 51 -7.69 -4.85 -9.93
C PRO A 51 -8.16 -5.80 -8.84
N ARG A 52 -7.72 -7.08 -8.88
CA ARG A 52 -8.09 -8.08 -7.86
C ARG A 52 -7.60 -7.71 -6.47
N LEU A 53 -6.35 -7.25 -6.37
CA LEU A 53 -5.76 -6.81 -5.10
C LEU A 53 -6.47 -5.56 -4.58
N TRP A 54 -6.77 -4.61 -5.47
CA TRP A 54 -7.50 -3.40 -5.14
C TRP A 54 -8.87 -3.72 -4.54
N ASP A 55 -9.66 -4.56 -5.22
CA ASP A 55 -11.01 -4.91 -4.78
C ASP A 55 -10.99 -5.69 -3.47
N TRP A 56 -10.05 -6.63 -3.33
CA TRP A 56 -9.85 -7.38 -2.09
C TRP A 56 -9.53 -6.45 -0.91
N TYR A 57 -8.53 -5.57 -1.05
CA TYR A 57 -8.12 -4.66 0.01
C TYR A 57 -9.21 -3.62 0.32
N TYR A 58 -9.93 -3.13 -0.70
CA TYR A 58 -11.05 -2.21 -0.51
C TYR A 58 -12.18 -2.84 0.30
N GLY A 59 -12.38 -4.16 0.21
CA GLY A 59 -13.31 -4.91 1.06
C GLY A 59 -12.89 -4.93 2.53
N LEU A 60 -11.59 -5.14 2.80
CA LEU A 60 -11.03 -5.22 4.15
C LEU A 60 -11.17 -3.94 4.99
N ARG A 61 -11.59 -2.81 4.39
CA ARG A 61 -12.00 -1.61 5.14
C ARG A 61 -13.14 -1.90 6.14
N ARG A 62 -13.92 -2.95 5.91
CA ARG A 62 -14.98 -3.41 6.82
C ARG A 62 -14.36 -4.33 7.87
N LYS A 63 -14.42 -3.93 9.14
CA LYS A 63 -13.85 -4.70 10.27
C LYS A 63 -14.28 -6.18 10.30
N GLN A 64 -15.52 -6.49 9.92
CA GLN A 64 -16.03 -7.86 9.86
C GLN A 64 -15.30 -8.72 8.82
N GLN A 65 -14.95 -8.15 7.66
CA GLN A 65 -14.22 -8.87 6.62
C GLN A 65 -12.76 -9.10 7.01
N ALA A 66 -12.13 -8.11 7.65
CA ALA A 66 -10.78 -8.27 8.18
C ALA A 66 -10.73 -9.33 9.30
N LEU A 67 -11.69 -9.32 10.23
CA LEU A 67 -11.77 -10.30 11.31
C LEU A 67 -11.99 -11.72 10.79
N ALA A 68 -12.76 -11.90 9.72
CA ALA A 68 -13.01 -13.20 9.11
C ALA A 68 -11.75 -13.88 8.54
N LEU A 69 -10.65 -13.12 8.33
CA LEU A 69 -9.36 -13.68 7.93
C LEU A 69 -8.54 -14.22 9.11
N LEU A 70 -8.92 -13.90 10.35
CA LEU A 70 -8.15 -14.21 11.55
C LEU A 70 -8.78 -15.39 12.28
N ASP A 71 -8.23 -16.58 12.05
CA ASP A 71 -8.63 -17.79 12.76
C ASP A 71 -7.72 -18.02 13.98
N CYS A 72 -8.15 -17.50 15.13
CA CYS A 72 -7.44 -17.68 16.40
C CYS A 72 -7.53 -19.13 16.92
N ALA A 73 -8.57 -19.89 16.57
CA ALA A 73 -8.77 -21.24 17.09
C ALA A 73 -7.75 -22.22 16.54
N HIS A 74 -7.45 -22.12 15.24
CA HIS A 74 -6.43 -22.93 14.58
C HIS A 74 -5.08 -22.22 14.43
N MET A 75 -4.96 -20.99 14.96
CA MET A 75 -3.76 -20.18 14.85
C MET A 75 -3.25 -20.07 13.41
N THR A 76 -4.18 -19.89 12.46
CA THR A 76 -3.86 -19.92 11.02
C THR A 76 -2.94 -18.75 10.67
N PRO A 77 -1.73 -18.99 10.14
CA PRO A 77 -0.82 -17.92 9.76
C PRO A 77 -1.37 -17.09 8.60
N VAL A 78 -1.20 -15.78 8.66
CA VAL A 78 -1.62 -14.82 7.63
C VAL A 78 -0.46 -13.93 7.22
N LEU A 79 -0.52 -13.41 6.00
CA LEU A 79 0.36 -12.34 5.55
C LEU A 79 -0.16 -10.99 6.04
N HIS A 80 0.67 -10.24 6.76
CA HIS A 80 0.33 -8.93 7.29
C HIS A 80 1.32 -7.87 6.76
N VAL A 81 0.76 -6.77 6.26
CA VAL A 81 1.52 -5.61 5.78
C VAL A 81 1.38 -4.48 6.79
N SER A 82 2.49 -3.94 7.27
CA SER A 82 2.51 -2.88 8.27
C SER A 82 3.76 -2.02 8.19
N GLN A 83 3.60 -0.72 8.42
CA GLN A 83 4.72 0.22 8.58
C GLN A 83 5.67 -0.13 9.75
N ARG A 84 5.26 -1.04 10.63
CA ARG A 84 6.11 -1.57 11.72
C ARG A 84 7.19 -2.54 11.22
N TYR A 85 7.00 -3.14 10.04
CA TYR A 85 8.01 -3.99 9.41
C TYR A 85 8.92 -3.13 8.52
N PRO A 86 10.22 -3.46 8.41
CA PRO A 86 11.14 -2.64 7.64
C PRO A 86 10.80 -2.65 6.15
N ALA A 87 11.00 -1.49 5.50
CA ALA A 87 10.76 -1.33 4.06
C ALA A 87 11.60 -2.29 3.22
N SER A 88 12.79 -2.68 3.68
CA SER A 88 13.64 -3.70 3.02
C SER A 88 12.97 -5.07 2.88
N ARG A 89 11.94 -5.37 3.70
CA ARG A 89 11.10 -6.56 3.60
C ARG A 89 9.75 -6.29 2.92
N GLY A 90 9.60 -5.15 2.24
CA GLY A 90 8.33 -4.72 1.65
C GLY A 90 7.25 -4.46 2.69
N CYS A 91 7.64 -4.12 3.93
CA CYS A 91 6.71 -3.91 5.04
C CYS A 91 5.82 -5.15 5.31
N LEU A 92 6.32 -6.37 5.07
CA LEU A 92 5.54 -7.60 5.09
C LEU A 92 6.12 -8.67 6.02
N ALA A 93 5.25 -9.36 6.75
CA ALA A 93 5.59 -10.51 7.58
C ALA A 93 4.45 -11.54 7.61
N VAL A 94 4.81 -12.80 7.90
CA VAL A 94 3.85 -13.83 8.31
C VAL A 94 3.60 -13.66 9.80
N VAL A 95 2.33 -13.59 10.20
CA VAL A 95 1.90 -13.49 11.59
C VAL A 95 0.85 -14.54 11.90
N THR A 96 0.74 -14.89 13.17
CA THR A 96 -0.27 -15.81 13.66
C THR A 96 -1.14 -15.09 14.69
N PRO A 97 -2.47 -15.12 14.57
CA PRO A 97 -3.35 -14.59 15.60
C PRO A 97 -3.26 -15.48 16.85
N ILE A 98 -3.12 -14.84 18.02
CA ILE A 98 -3.05 -15.47 19.34
C ILE A 98 -4.26 -15.12 20.20
#